data_AF-A0A9E2ULM2-F1
#
_entry.id   AF-A0A9E2ULM2-F1
#
_cell.length_a   1.000
_cell.length_b   1.000
_cell.length_c   1.000
_cell.angle_alpha   90.00
_cell.angle_beta   90.00
_cell.angle_gamma   90.00
#
_symmetry.space_group_name_H-M   'P 1'
#
loop_
_entity.id
_entity.type
_entity.pdbx_description
1 polymer ?
#
loop_
_entity_poly.entity_id
_entity_poly.type
_entity_poly.pdbx_seq_one_letter_code
_entity_poly.pdbx_strand_id
1 'polypeptide(L)'
;DGAVDQPFLPAELKRRGATIVGGFSAALSLARLSDLVATVPERHTANLRTGLHSFDLPGPTRDFAVSMLWHPRMDRDPAHRWLRGCLREVCGLR
;
A
#
# COMPACT_ATOMS: atom_id res chain seq x y z
N ASP A 1 5.93 -14.50 -9.61
CA ASP A 1 6.27 -13.57 -8.52
C ASP A 1 5.56 -12.25 -8.67
N GLY A 2 4.70 -11.93 -7.70
CA GLY A 2 3.98 -10.67 -7.66
C GLY A 2 4.77 -9.57 -6.95
N ALA A 3 4.50 -8.32 -7.30
CA ALA A 3 5.13 -7.12 -6.72
C ALA A 3 4.99 -6.99 -5.19
N VAL A 4 4.12 -7.77 -4.57
CA VAL A 4 3.91 -7.82 -3.12
C VAL A 4 4.69 -8.96 -2.47
N ASP A 5 4.90 -10.08 -3.19
CA ASP A 5 5.35 -11.34 -2.58
C ASP A 5 6.81 -11.29 -2.17
N GLN A 6 7.71 -10.97 -3.10
CA GLN A 6 9.15 -10.94 -2.81
C GLN A 6 9.60 -9.82 -1.84
N PRO A 7 9.10 -8.57 -1.94
CA PRO A 7 9.66 -7.48 -1.13
C PRO A 7 9.09 -7.41 0.29
N PHE A 8 7.91 -7.99 0.55
CA PHE A 8 7.19 -7.76 1.81
C PHE A 8 6.80 -9.04 2.57
N LEU A 9 6.71 -10.19 1.89
CA LEU A 9 6.29 -11.44 2.52
C LEU A 9 7.49 -12.36 2.81
N PRO A 10 7.39 -13.25 3.81
CA PRO A 10 8.40 -14.27 4.06
C PRO A 10 8.63 -15.16 2.83
N ALA A 11 9.88 -15.55 2.58
CA ALA A 11 10.24 -16.38 1.43
C ALA A 11 9.61 -17.79 1.49
N GLU A 12 9.31 -18.27 2.69
CA GLU A 12 8.69 -19.56 2.95
C GLU A 12 7.18 -19.56 2.67
N LEU A 13 6.57 -18.37 2.57
CA LEU A 13 5.14 -18.23 2.33
C LEU A 13 4.83 -18.49 0.85
N LYS A 14 4.32 -19.69 0.56
CA LYS A 14 3.87 -20.07 -0.78
C LYS A 14 2.43 -19.63 -1.03
N ARG A 15 2.23 -18.64 -1.89
CA ARG A 15 0.90 -18.23 -2.35
C ARG A 15 0.47 -19.00 -3.59
N ARG A 16 -0.81 -19.37 -3.64
CA ARG A 16 -1.47 -19.80 -4.88
C ARG A 16 -2.07 -18.57 -5.57
N GLY A 17 -1.35 -17.99 -6.52
CA GLY A 17 -1.82 -16.84 -7.30
C GLY A 17 -2.93 -17.23 -8.27
N ALA A 18 -4.17 -16.77 -8.03
CA ALA A 18 -5.30 -17.04 -8.93
C ALA A 18 -5.39 -16.06 -10.11
N THR A 19 -5.03 -14.79 -9.90
CA THR A 19 -5.08 -13.75 -10.93
C THR A 19 -4.17 -12.57 -10.58
N ILE A 20 -3.90 -11.70 -11.55
CA ILE A 20 -3.17 -10.44 -11.41
C ILE A 20 -4.09 -9.31 -11.87
N VAL A 21 -4.14 -8.22 -11.09
CA VAL A 21 -4.99 -7.06 -11.35
C VAL A 21 -4.19 -5.76 -11.37
N GLY A 22 -4.72 -4.73 -12.02
CA GLY A 22 -4.04 -3.44 -12.18
C GLY A 22 -3.99 -2.54 -10.93
N GLY A 23 -4.57 -2.94 -9.80
CA GLY A 23 -4.50 -2.14 -8.57
C GLY A 23 -5.33 -2.70 -7.40
N PHE A 24 -5.16 -2.09 -6.23
CA PHE A 24 -5.75 -2.58 -4.97
C PHE A 24 -7.29 -2.53 -4.94
N SER A 25 -7.91 -1.53 -5.59
CA SER A 25 -9.38 -1.45 -5.66
C SER A 25 -9.98 -2.66 -6.40
N ALA A 26 -9.36 -3.07 -7.51
CA ALA A 26 -9.76 -4.26 -8.25
C ALA A 26 -9.53 -5.53 -7.43
N ALA A 27 -8.38 -5.63 -6.73
CA ALA A 27 -8.06 -6.78 -5.87
C ALA A 27 -9.10 -6.94 -4.75
N LEU A 28 -9.46 -5.86 -4.06
CA LEU A 28 -10.48 -5.86 -3.01
C LEU A 28 -11.88 -6.17 -3.54
N SER A 29 -12.20 -5.69 -4.75
CA SER A 29 -13.50 -5.99 -5.37
C SER A 29 -13.63 -7.48 -5.72
N LEU A 30 -12.57 -8.12 -6.19
CA LEU A 30 -12.54 -9.57 -6.41
C LEU A 30 -12.63 -10.35 -5.09
N ALA A 31 -11.83 -9.99 -4.10
CA ALA A 31 -11.85 -10.64 -2.78
C ALA A 31 -13.23 -10.57 -2.11
N ARG A 32 -14.01 -9.51 -2.38
CA ARG A 32 -15.36 -9.35 -1.83
C ARG A 32 -16.41 -10.26 -2.47
N LEU A 33 -16.18 -10.72 -3.70
CA LEU A 33 -17.15 -11.48 -4.49
C LEU A 33 -16.68 -12.92 -4.76
N SER A 34 -15.66 -13.39 -4.05
CA SER A 34 -15.07 -14.71 -4.24
C SER A 34 -14.40 -15.21 -2.96
N ASP A 35 -13.93 -16.45 -2.97
CA ASP A 35 -13.13 -17.04 -1.87
C ASP A 35 -11.64 -16.68 -1.96
N LEU A 36 -11.30 -15.58 -2.64
CA LEU A 36 -9.92 -15.11 -2.79
C LEU A 36 -9.55 -14.13 -1.67
N VAL A 37 -8.27 -14.14 -1.28
CA VAL A 37 -7.71 -13.17 -0.34
C VAL A 37 -6.73 -12.22 -1.04
N ALA A 38 -6.77 -10.94 -0.67
CA ALA A 38 -5.89 -9.91 -1.20
C ALA A 38 -4.95 -9.37 -0.11
N THR A 39 -3.67 -9.23 -0.44
CA THR A 39 -2.71 -8.49 0.40
C THR A 39 -2.60 -7.07 -0.12
N VAL A 40 -2.89 -6.10 0.74
CA VAL A 40 -3.02 -4.68 0.40
C VAL A 40 -2.37 -3.80 1.47
N PRO A 41 -1.88 -2.59 1.14
CA PRO A 41 -1.42 -1.66 2.15
C PRO A 41 -2.56 -1.18 3.05
N GLU A 42 -2.37 -1.32 4.36
CA GLU A 42 -3.41 -1.09 5.37
C GLU A 42 -4.03 0.32 5.29
N ARG A 43 -3.17 1.36 5.29
CA ARG A 43 -3.57 2.76 5.28
C ARG A 43 -4.21 3.20 3.96
N HIS A 44 -3.60 2.82 2.83
CA HIS A 44 -4.08 3.20 1.50
C HIS A 44 -5.49 2.64 1.22
N THR A 45 -5.80 1.46 1.77
CA THR A 45 -7.05 0.76 1.47
C THR A 45 -8.09 0.81 2.57
N ALA A 46 -7.86 1.54 3.67
CA ALA A 46 -8.76 1.57 4.83
C ALA A 46 -10.24 1.76 4.45
N ASN A 47 -10.54 2.76 3.63
CA ASN A 47 -11.91 3.06 3.20
C ASN A 47 -12.50 2.06 2.20
N LEU A 48 -11.65 1.28 1.53
CA LEU A 48 -12.07 0.29 0.51
C LEU A 48 -12.32 -1.11 1.11
N ARG A 49 -11.94 -1.31 2.37
CA ARG A 49 -12.08 -2.59 3.09
C ARG A 49 -13.38 -2.74 3.87
N THR A 50 -14.29 -1.77 3.79
CA THR A 50 -15.62 -1.85 4.42
C THR A 50 -16.35 -3.13 3.98
N GLY A 51 -16.83 -3.91 4.95
CA GLY A 51 -17.51 -5.19 4.69
C GLY A 51 -16.57 -6.37 4.37
N LEU A 52 -15.25 -6.19 4.45
CA LEU A 52 -14.27 -7.26 4.37
C LEU A 52 -13.66 -7.55 5.74
N HIS A 53 -13.33 -8.81 5.98
CA HIS A 53 -12.50 -9.19 7.13
C HIS A 53 -11.03 -8.91 6.82
N SER A 54 -10.33 -8.24 7.75
CA SER A 54 -8.90 -7.96 7.66
C SER A 54 -8.19 -8.67 8.80
N PHE A 55 -7.01 -9.22 8.52
CA PHE A 55 -6.18 -9.95 9.47
C PHE A 55 -4.71 -9.70 9.17
N ASP A 56 -3.86 -9.89 10.17
CA ASP A 56 -2.42 -9.71 10.03
C ASP A 56 -1.82 -10.71 9.04
N LEU A 57 -0.78 -10.28 8.33
CA LEU A 57 -0.11 -11.14 7.38
C LEU A 57 0.60 -12.29 8.12
N PRO A 58 0.62 -13.50 7.53
CA PRO A 58 1.25 -14.64 8.17
C PRO A 58 2.77 -14.48 8.15
N GLY A 59 3.35 -14.32 9.34
CA GLY A 59 4.79 -14.23 9.55
C GLY A 59 5.33 -12.79 9.54
N PRO A 60 6.65 -12.63 9.71
CA PRO A 60 7.28 -11.32 9.77
C PRO A 60 7.24 -10.64 8.40
N THR A 61 6.49 -9.56 8.29
CA THR A 61 6.43 -8.75 7.07
C THR A 61 7.30 -7.53 7.16
N ARG A 62 7.83 -7.09 6.02
CA ARG A 62 8.65 -5.89 5.93
C ARG A 62 7.78 -4.68 5.62
N ASP A 63 7.92 -3.62 6.42
CA ASP A 63 7.31 -2.32 6.12
C ASP A 63 7.99 -1.64 4.92
N PHE A 64 7.28 -0.69 4.32
CA PHE A 64 7.82 0.18 3.28
C PHE A 64 7.64 1.65 3.61
N ALA A 65 8.60 2.46 3.14
CA ALA A 65 8.58 3.90 3.32
C ALA A 65 7.78 4.58 2.18
N VAL A 66 6.93 5.55 2.55
CA VAL A 66 6.31 6.47 1.60
C VAL A 66 7.11 7.77 1.62
N SER A 67 7.74 8.10 0.50
CA SER A 67 8.63 9.26 0.37
C SER A 67 8.08 10.28 -0.61
N MET A 68 8.31 11.56 -0.33
CA MET A 68 8.10 12.63 -1.29
C MET A 68 9.41 12.85 -2.06
N LEU A 69 9.33 12.88 -3.39
CA LEU A 69 10.48 13.16 -4.27
C LEU A 69 10.18 14.37 -5.15
N TRP A 70 11.20 15.19 -5.38
CA TRP A 70 11.15 16.34 -6.27
C TRP A 70 12.56 16.69 -6.77
N HIS A 71 12.65 17.43 -7.88
CA HIS A 71 13.93 17.88 -8.41
C HIS A 71 14.53 18.99 -7.52
N PRO A 72 15.84 19.02 -7.23
CA PRO A 72 16.47 20.03 -6.35
C PRO A 72 16.17 21.49 -6.71
N ARG A 73 16.00 21.79 -8.00
CA ARG A 73 15.49 23.08 -8.52
C ARG A 73 14.24 23.59 -7.78
N MET A 74 13.36 22.69 -7.35
CA MET A 74 12.08 22.99 -6.71
C MET A 74 12.19 23.02 -5.17
N ASP A 75 13.40 22.99 -4.61
CA ASP A 75 13.60 23.11 -3.16
C ASP A 75 13.09 24.45 -2.64
N ARG A 76 13.43 25.53 -3.35
CA ARG A 76 13.12 26.91 -2.97
C ARG A 76 11.82 27.44 -3.54
N ASP A 77 11.15 26.67 -4.40
CA ASP A 77 9.87 27.07 -4.97
C ASP A 77 8.80 27.22 -3.87
N PRO A 78 8.14 28.38 -3.73
CA PRO A 78 7.19 28.63 -2.65
C PRO A 78 5.99 27.67 -2.64
N ALA A 79 5.44 27.34 -3.81
CA ALA A 79 4.27 26.47 -3.92
C ALA A 79 4.62 25.03 -3.51
N HIS A 80 5.76 24.51 -3.99
CA HIS A 80 6.26 23.21 -3.58
C HIS A 80 6.59 23.15 -2.08
N ARG A 81 7.21 24.20 -1.52
CA ARG A 81 7.47 24.27 -0.07
C ARG A 81 6.20 24.21 0.75
N TRP A 82 5.19 25.00 0.37
CA TRP A 82 3.89 25.01 1.03
C TRP A 82 3.23 23.63 0.98
N LEU A 83 3.11 23.02 -0.21
CA LEU A 83 2.48 21.71 -0.37
C LEU A 83 3.19 20.61 0.44
N ARG A 84 4.53 20.57 0.41
CA ARG A 84 5.31 19.62 1.24
C ARG A 84 5.10 19.87 2.74
N GLY A 85 4.90 21.13 3.15
CA GLY A 85 4.51 21.49 4.50
C GLY A 85 3.17 20.87 4.89
N CYS A 86 2.12 21.10 4.10
CA CYS A 86 0.80 20.53 4.32
C CYS A 86 0.82 18.99 4.38
N LEU A 87 1.54 18.33 3.47
CA LEU A 87 1.67 16.88 3.47
C LEU A 87 2.37 16.36 4.74
N ARG A 88 3.39 17.06 5.24
CA ARG A 88 4.06 16.68 6.50
C ARG A 88 3.18 16.91 7.72
N GLU A 89 2.37 17.95 7.72
CA GLU A 89 1.42 18.21 8.80
C GLU A 89 0.37 17.10 8.89
N VAL A 90 -0.21 16.72 7.75
CA VAL A 90 -1.26 15.69 7.69
C VAL A 90 -0.70 14.28 7.89
N CYS A 91 0.44 13.97 7.26
CA CYS A 91 0.97 12.59 7.21
C CYS A 91 2.14 12.34 8.16
N GLY A 92 2.81 13.38 8.67
CA GLY A 92 4.06 13.26 9.45
C GLY A 92 3.86 13.11 10.95
N LEU A 93 2.64 13.22 11.45
CA LEU A 93 2.33 13.09 12.89
C LEU A 93 2.28 11.65 13.40
N ARG A 94 2.64 10.64 12.60
CA ARG A 94 2.61 9.22 13.01
C ARG A 94 3.67 8.36 12.33
#